data_AF-A0A7V6XNA7-F1
#
_entry.id   AF-A0A7V6XNA7-F1
#
_cell.length_a   1.000
_cell.length_b   1.000
_cell.length_c   1.000
_cell.angle_alpha   90.00
_cell.angle_beta   90.00
_cell.angle_gamma   90.00
#
_symmetry.space_group_name_H-M   'P 1'
#
loop_
_entity.id
_entity.type
_entity.pdbx_description
1 polymer ?
#
loop_
_entity_poly.entity_id
_entity_poly.type
_entity_poly.pdbx_seq_one_letter_code
_entity_poly.pdbx_strand_id
1 'polypeptide(L)'
;MTPDRTQLISRFLPRKKLLLSILSLVVIVAGLVFAIHETTKATVTIMIDGEEQVVTTHAKTVGELISEHNWTVKENDKVIPTLDSKISGNMLVNWTKAKKVIVKNNEVESEVWTTATNVTELLAELNITVGEHDSIKPGLNAEIKPEMNVTYETAFLVRLNSDGEQHEVWTTSTTVADFLEKESISLGELDRVEPAQDERITDETEVLVIRVEKVTDVVEEEVAFATVTRQDKSLDRGKEKVLEQGSKGLVKKHYEVILENGKEVSRNLVKTDTVKESSDRVVAVGTRQVTQNVSRSSKPTSSSAGGGKTFTVTATAYTADCSGCSGVTATGINLKNNRNQKVIAVDPSVIPLGSRVHVEGYGTAIAGDTGGAIKGNRIDIHVPTKADASRWGRKQVTITILD
;
A
#
# COMPACT_ATOMS: atom_id res chain seq x y z
N MET A 1 -86.36 112.44 -26.71
CA MET A 1 -85.17 112.26 -25.85
C MET A 1 -84.48 110.97 -26.27
N THR A 2 -83.30 111.08 -26.88
CA THR A 2 -82.36 109.99 -27.20
C THR A 2 -81.87 109.28 -25.93
N PRO A 3 -81.19 108.10 -25.99
CA PRO A 3 -80.58 107.40 -27.14
C PRO A 3 -81.05 105.92 -27.31
N ASP A 4 -81.05 105.34 -28.51
CA ASP A 4 -79.94 104.69 -29.22
C ASP A 4 -79.09 103.72 -28.37
N ARG A 5 -79.33 102.41 -28.57
CA ARG A 5 -78.32 101.35 -28.47
C ARG A 5 -78.60 100.30 -29.55
N THR A 6 -78.22 100.68 -30.75
CA THR A 6 -78.14 99.85 -31.93
C THR A 6 -77.11 98.72 -31.74
N GLN A 7 -77.52 97.50 -32.14
CA GLN A 7 -76.70 96.37 -32.60
C GLN A 7 -75.54 95.88 -31.71
N LEU A 8 -75.75 94.76 -31.01
CA LEU A 8 -74.64 93.89 -30.58
C LEU A 8 -75.10 92.45 -30.36
N ILE A 9 -75.80 91.83 -31.31
CA ILE A 9 -75.93 90.36 -31.40
C ILE A 9 -76.09 89.97 -32.89
N SER A 10 -75.41 88.88 -33.27
CA SER A 10 -75.48 88.14 -34.55
C SER A 10 -74.55 88.59 -35.68
N ARG A 11 -73.26 88.28 -35.53
CA ARG A 11 -72.48 87.72 -36.64
C ARG A 11 -72.15 86.26 -36.33
N PHE A 12 -73.13 85.38 -36.52
CA PHE A 12 -72.81 83.96 -36.65
C PHE A 12 -71.95 83.83 -37.91
N LEU A 13 -70.68 83.47 -37.76
CA LEU A 13 -69.89 83.01 -38.89
C LEU A 13 -70.69 81.91 -39.60
N PRO A 14 -70.74 81.89 -40.95
CA PRO A 14 -71.47 80.85 -41.67
C PRO A 14 -71.01 79.50 -41.12
N ARG A 15 -71.94 78.60 -40.79
CA ARG A 15 -71.67 77.37 -40.00
C ARG A 15 -70.39 76.62 -40.43
N LYS A 16 -70.04 76.66 -41.73
CA LYS A 16 -68.79 76.14 -42.31
C LYS A 16 -67.51 76.85 -41.81
N LYS A 17 -67.47 78.19 -41.74
CA LYS A 17 -66.33 78.96 -41.20
C LYS A 17 -66.20 78.84 -39.68
N LEU A 18 -67.31 78.72 -38.95
CA LEU A 18 -67.31 78.41 -37.52
C LEU A 18 -66.71 77.02 -37.25
N LEU A 19 -67.12 76.01 -38.04
CA LEU A 19 -66.56 74.65 -38.01
C LEU A 19 -65.06 74.64 -38.31
N LEU A 20 -64.60 75.36 -39.33
CA LEU A 20 -63.17 75.51 -39.67
C LEU A 20 -62.37 76.17 -38.54
N SER A 21 -62.92 77.21 -37.89
CA SER A 21 -62.27 77.87 -36.76
C SER A 21 -62.17 76.96 -35.53
N ILE A 22 -63.21 76.17 -35.24
CA ILE A 22 -63.20 75.20 -34.15
C ILE A 22 -62.20 74.07 -34.44
N LEU A 23 -62.19 73.55 -35.67
CA LEU A 23 -61.25 72.51 -36.09
C LEU A 23 -59.79 73.00 -36.00
N SER A 24 -59.53 74.23 -36.44
CA SER A 24 -58.21 74.86 -36.30
C SER A 24 -57.79 75.02 -34.84
N LEU A 25 -58.72 75.41 -33.96
CA LEU A 25 -58.44 75.54 -32.53
C LEU A 25 -58.14 74.17 -31.89
N VAL A 26 -58.87 73.12 -32.26
CA VAL A 26 -58.63 71.74 -31.78
C VAL A 26 -57.25 71.26 -32.18
N VAL A 27 -56.81 71.51 -33.42
CA VAL A 27 -55.46 71.13 -33.88
C VAL A 27 -54.38 71.92 -33.12
N ILE A 28 -54.59 73.22 -32.88
CA ILE A 28 -53.64 74.04 -32.10
C ILE A 28 -53.56 73.55 -30.65
N VAL A 29 -54.70 73.29 -30.01
CA VAL A 29 -54.76 72.77 -28.64
C VAL A 29 -54.13 71.38 -28.56
N ALA A 30 -54.42 70.49 -29.51
CA ALA A 30 -53.78 69.18 -29.59
C ALA A 30 -52.26 69.30 -29.78
N GLY A 31 -51.80 70.22 -30.60
CA GLY A 31 -50.38 70.52 -30.79
C GLY A 31 -49.71 71.06 -29.52
N LEU A 32 -50.38 71.95 -28.77
CA LEU A 32 -49.89 72.46 -27.48
C LEU A 32 -49.86 71.37 -26.41
N VAL A 33 -50.91 70.55 -26.31
CA VAL A 33 -50.97 69.41 -25.39
C VAL A 33 -49.88 68.40 -25.72
N PHE A 34 -49.67 68.11 -27.01
CA PHE A 34 -48.58 67.26 -27.47
C PHE A 34 -47.20 67.84 -27.12
N ALA A 35 -46.98 69.14 -27.36
CA ALA A 35 -45.72 69.80 -27.00
C ALA A 35 -45.48 69.79 -25.48
N ILE A 36 -46.50 70.04 -24.67
CA ILE A 36 -46.41 69.94 -23.20
C ILE A 36 -46.11 68.50 -22.80
N HIS A 37 -46.79 67.52 -23.39
CA HIS A 37 -46.54 66.11 -23.11
C HIS A 37 -45.09 65.74 -23.40
N GLU A 38 -44.52 66.13 -24.55
CA GLU A 38 -43.11 65.90 -24.89
C GLU A 38 -42.14 66.50 -23.86
N THR A 39 -42.47 67.65 -23.25
CA THR A 39 -41.64 68.24 -22.17
C THR A 39 -41.70 67.50 -20.83
N THR A 40 -42.64 66.58 -20.64
CA THR A 40 -42.78 65.79 -19.40
C THR A 40 -41.95 64.50 -19.39
N LYS A 41 -41.19 64.21 -20.46
CA LYS A 41 -40.30 63.04 -20.51
C LYS A 41 -39.18 63.17 -19.49
N ALA A 42 -38.90 62.07 -18.80
CA ALA A 42 -37.70 61.94 -18.00
C ALA A 42 -36.54 61.47 -18.90
N THR A 43 -35.37 62.07 -18.73
CA THR A 43 -34.12 61.57 -19.31
C THR A 43 -33.54 60.50 -18.39
N VAL A 44 -33.23 59.32 -18.93
CA VAL A 44 -32.66 58.19 -18.19
C VAL A 44 -31.43 57.70 -18.95
N THR A 45 -30.34 57.47 -18.22
CA THR A 45 -29.16 56.79 -18.75
C THR A 45 -29.24 55.33 -18.34
N ILE A 46 -29.22 54.43 -19.32
CA ILE A 46 -29.13 52.99 -19.08
C ILE A 46 -27.76 52.46 -19.51
N MET A 47 -27.10 51.73 -18.63
CA MET A 47 -25.86 51.02 -18.91
C MET A 47 -26.19 49.56 -19.15
N ILE A 48 -26.07 49.09 -20.39
CA ILE A 48 -26.35 47.70 -20.76
C ILE A 48 -25.00 47.00 -20.99
N ASP A 49 -24.62 46.08 -20.10
CA ASP A 49 -23.31 45.41 -20.15
C ASP A 49 -22.12 46.39 -20.25
N GLY A 50 -22.26 47.58 -19.67
CA GLY A 50 -21.24 48.64 -19.69
C GLY A 50 -21.34 49.61 -20.88
N GLU A 51 -22.25 49.38 -21.84
CA GLU A 51 -22.53 50.33 -22.91
C GLU A 51 -23.59 51.36 -22.49
N GLU A 52 -23.27 52.65 -22.63
CA GLU A 52 -24.17 53.73 -22.27
C GLU A 52 -25.22 53.99 -23.37
N GLN A 53 -26.49 54.07 -22.97
CA GLN A 53 -27.58 54.54 -23.80
C GLN A 53 -28.40 55.58 -23.06
N VAL A 54 -28.66 56.72 -23.71
CA VAL A 54 -29.48 57.79 -23.15
C VAL A 54 -30.84 57.76 -23.83
N VAL A 55 -31.89 57.60 -23.04
CA VAL A 55 -33.27 57.51 -23.50
C VAL A 55 -34.14 58.56 -22.81
N THR A 56 -35.24 58.93 -23.47
CA THR A 56 -36.26 59.80 -22.89
C THR A 56 -37.58 59.03 -22.86
N THR A 57 -38.27 59.04 -21.72
CA THR A 57 -39.42 58.14 -21.49
C THR A 57 -40.52 58.81 -20.65
N HIS A 58 -41.74 58.31 -20.81
CA HIS A 58 -42.87 58.59 -19.91
C HIS A 58 -43.15 57.45 -18.92
N ALA A 59 -42.35 56.38 -18.96
CA ALA A 59 -42.45 55.25 -18.07
C ALA A 59 -42.37 55.69 -16.61
N LYS A 60 -43.21 55.08 -15.77
CA LYS A 60 -43.23 55.34 -14.34
C LYS A 60 -42.19 54.51 -13.61
N THR A 61 -41.82 53.35 -14.14
CA THR A 61 -40.88 52.42 -13.51
C THR A 61 -39.79 51.96 -14.48
N VAL A 62 -38.69 51.42 -13.95
CA VAL A 62 -37.61 50.83 -14.75
C VAL A 62 -38.13 49.70 -15.65
N GLY A 63 -39.04 48.86 -15.16
CA GLY A 63 -39.64 47.77 -15.94
C GLY A 63 -40.51 48.26 -17.10
N GLU A 64 -41.28 49.35 -16.90
CA GLU A 64 -42.03 50.00 -17.98
C GLU A 64 -41.10 50.59 -19.03
N LEU A 65 -40.00 51.26 -18.61
CA LEU A 65 -38.99 51.83 -19.51
C LEU A 65 -38.36 50.75 -20.40
N ILE A 66 -37.99 49.62 -19.80
CA ILE A 66 -37.41 48.47 -20.49
C ILE A 66 -38.39 47.89 -21.51
N SER A 67 -39.66 47.73 -21.12
CA SER A 67 -40.71 47.21 -22.01
C SER A 67 -41.03 48.15 -23.16
N GLU A 68 -41.04 49.48 -22.93
CA GLU A 68 -41.27 50.52 -23.94
C GLU A 68 -40.24 50.43 -25.09
N HIS A 69 -39.00 50.06 -24.78
CA HIS A 69 -37.90 49.91 -25.75
C HIS A 69 -37.79 48.49 -26.34
N ASN A 70 -38.77 47.61 -26.07
CA ASN A 70 -38.75 46.19 -26.44
C ASN A 70 -37.52 45.42 -25.93
N TRP A 71 -36.93 45.86 -24.83
CA TRP A 71 -35.88 45.10 -24.15
C TRP A 71 -36.51 44.02 -23.27
N THR A 72 -35.87 42.84 -23.23
CA THR A 72 -36.34 41.70 -22.44
C THR A 72 -35.27 41.33 -21.41
N VAL A 73 -35.59 41.56 -20.13
CA VAL A 73 -34.74 41.17 -19.00
C VAL A 73 -34.97 39.68 -18.72
N LYS A 74 -33.90 38.90 -18.65
CA LYS A 74 -33.97 37.50 -18.24
C LYS A 74 -34.02 37.38 -16.73
N GLU A 75 -34.51 36.25 -16.23
CA GLU A 75 -34.66 35.99 -14.79
C GLU A 75 -33.36 36.18 -13.99
N ASN A 76 -32.21 35.80 -14.57
CA ASN A 76 -30.91 35.89 -13.90
C ASN A 76 -30.17 37.21 -14.12
N ASP A 77 -30.70 38.12 -14.95
CA ASP A 77 -30.08 39.42 -15.19
C ASP A 77 -30.21 40.32 -13.95
N LYS A 78 -29.22 41.20 -13.75
CA LYS A 78 -29.20 42.15 -12.64
C LYS A 78 -29.53 43.55 -13.13
N VAL A 79 -30.64 44.10 -12.64
CA VAL A 79 -31.06 45.47 -12.95
C VAL A 79 -31.08 46.30 -11.68
N ILE A 80 -30.29 47.38 -11.66
CA ILE A 80 -30.16 48.31 -10.54
C ILE A 80 -30.38 49.74 -11.03
N PRO A 81 -31.33 50.50 -10.50
CA PRO A 81 -32.37 50.09 -9.52
C PRO A 81 -33.32 49.02 -10.07
N THR A 82 -34.08 48.35 -9.18
CA THR A 82 -34.97 47.22 -9.54
C THR A 82 -36.05 47.62 -10.54
N LEU A 83 -36.67 46.65 -11.22
CA LEU A 83 -37.72 46.87 -12.21
C LEU A 83 -38.92 47.69 -11.68
N ASP A 84 -39.24 47.61 -10.39
CA ASP A 84 -40.32 48.37 -9.76
C ASP A 84 -39.92 49.79 -9.32
N SER A 85 -38.63 50.13 -9.42
CA SER A 85 -38.13 51.44 -9.02
C SER A 85 -38.71 52.54 -9.89
N LYS A 86 -39.18 53.62 -9.26
CA LYS A 86 -39.78 54.74 -9.98
C LYS A 86 -38.73 55.51 -10.77
N ILE A 87 -39.07 55.90 -12.00
CA ILE A 87 -38.21 56.75 -12.83
C ILE A 87 -38.16 58.17 -12.27
N SER A 88 -36.95 58.70 -12.17
CA SER A 88 -36.68 60.12 -11.90
C SER A 88 -35.83 60.72 -13.01
N GLY A 89 -35.88 62.03 -13.21
CA GLY A 89 -35.01 62.71 -14.18
C GLY A 89 -33.53 62.48 -13.88
N ASN A 90 -32.75 62.22 -14.92
CA ASN A 90 -31.30 61.92 -14.89
C ASN A 90 -30.95 60.66 -14.09
N MET A 91 -31.87 59.69 -14.02
CA MET A 91 -31.64 58.40 -13.36
C MET A 91 -30.63 57.56 -14.14
N LEU A 92 -29.73 56.90 -13.42
CA LEU A 92 -28.84 55.87 -13.95
C LEU A 92 -29.44 54.49 -13.66
N VAL A 93 -29.62 53.67 -14.70
CA VAL A 93 -30.05 52.28 -14.61
C VAL A 93 -28.91 51.39 -15.12
N ASN A 94 -28.38 50.51 -14.28
CA ASN A 94 -27.42 49.50 -14.69
C ASN A 94 -28.15 48.18 -14.94
N TRP A 95 -28.04 47.66 -16.14
CA TRP A 95 -28.51 46.33 -16.52
C TRP A 95 -27.32 45.48 -16.95
N THR A 96 -26.98 44.50 -16.12
CA THR A 96 -25.95 43.50 -16.40
C THR A 96 -26.64 42.20 -16.79
N LYS A 97 -26.37 41.71 -18.00
CA LYS A 97 -26.91 40.43 -18.47
C LYS A 97 -26.15 39.27 -17.83
N ALA A 98 -26.89 38.24 -17.41
CA ALA A 98 -26.28 37.03 -16.90
C ALA A 98 -25.61 36.24 -18.02
N LYS A 99 -24.41 35.75 -17.72
CA LYS A 99 -23.64 34.83 -18.56
C LYS A 99 -23.79 33.43 -17.97
N LYS A 100 -24.04 32.44 -18.83
CA LYS A 100 -23.98 31.04 -18.46
C LYS A 100 -22.51 30.60 -18.41
N VAL A 101 -22.11 29.92 -17.35
CA VAL A 101 -20.79 29.31 -17.18
C VAL A 101 -20.94 27.89 -16.67
N ILE A 102 -19.92 27.07 -16.91
CA ILE A 102 -19.85 25.69 -16.42
C ILE A 102 -18.81 25.67 -15.31
N VAL A 103 -19.25 25.39 -14.08
CA VAL A 103 -18.37 25.34 -12.91
C VAL A 103 -18.18 23.91 -12.51
N LYS A 104 -16.93 23.45 -12.56
CA LYS A 104 -16.50 22.15 -12.04
C LYS A 104 -15.85 22.39 -10.67
N ASN A 105 -16.59 22.09 -9.62
CA ASN A 105 -16.09 22.12 -8.23
C ASN A 105 -15.67 20.69 -7.84
N ASN A 106 -14.37 20.47 -7.76
CA ASN A 106 -13.74 19.16 -7.62
C ASN A 106 -14.21 18.22 -8.76
N GLU A 107 -15.02 17.21 -8.45
CA GLU A 107 -15.58 16.28 -9.45
C GLU A 107 -17.00 16.65 -9.90
N VAL A 108 -17.64 17.63 -9.25
CA VAL A 108 -19.04 17.99 -9.51
C VAL A 108 -19.10 19.15 -10.51
N GLU A 109 -19.69 18.87 -11.67
CA GLU A 109 -19.94 19.86 -12.72
C GLU A 109 -21.37 20.41 -12.63
N SER A 110 -21.52 21.73 -12.79
CA SER A 110 -22.81 22.41 -12.74
C SER A 110 -22.85 23.61 -13.68
N GLU A 111 -24.05 23.91 -14.20
CA GLU A 111 -24.29 25.12 -14.99
C GLU A 111 -24.75 26.26 -14.08
N VAL A 112 -24.08 27.41 -14.18
CA VAL A 112 -24.35 28.58 -13.34
C VAL A 112 -24.62 29.79 -14.22
N TRP A 113 -25.70 30.51 -13.93
CA TRP A 113 -25.95 31.83 -14.51
C TRP A 113 -25.45 32.89 -13.53
N THR A 114 -24.55 33.76 -13.98
CA THR A 114 -23.87 34.73 -13.11
C THR A 114 -23.79 36.10 -13.78
N THR A 115 -23.80 37.16 -12.96
CA THR A 115 -23.46 38.52 -13.39
C THR A 115 -22.04 38.93 -13.00
N ALA A 116 -21.27 37.99 -12.43
CA ALA A 116 -19.90 38.21 -12.02
C ALA A 116 -19.02 38.65 -13.19
N THR A 117 -18.11 39.57 -12.89
CA THR A 117 -17.17 40.12 -13.87
C THR A 117 -15.93 39.24 -14.04
N ASN A 118 -15.51 38.55 -12.98
CA ASN A 118 -14.34 37.68 -12.96
C ASN A 118 -14.56 36.43 -12.11
N VAL A 119 -13.61 35.49 -12.17
CA VAL A 119 -13.67 34.21 -11.44
C VAL A 119 -13.75 34.41 -9.92
N THR A 120 -13.10 35.42 -9.36
CA THR A 120 -13.18 35.70 -7.90
C THR A 120 -14.60 36.01 -7.46
N GLU A 121 -15.30 36.88 -8.19
CA GLU A 121 -16.68 37.26 -7.90
C GLU A 121 -17.63 36.06 -8.10
N LEU A 122 -17.42 35.26 -9.15
CA LEU A 122 -18.18 34.03 -9.39
C LEU A 122 -18.04 33.02 -8.23
N LEU A 123 -16.82 32.77 -7.77
CA LEU A 123 -16.59 31.84 -6.66
C LEU A 123 -17.21 32.37 -5.35
N ALA A 124 -17.17 33.69 -5.12
CA ALA A 124 -17.83 34.32 -3.98
C ALA A 124 -19.37 34.19 -4.05
N GLU A 125 -19.99 34.37 -5.23
CA GLU A 125 -21.43 34.14 -5.44
C GLU A 125 -21.84 32.69 -5.11
N LEU A 126 -20.95 31.73 -5.38
CA LEU A 126 -21.14 30.30 -5.08
C LEU A 126 -20.75 29.92 -3.64
N ASN A 127 -20.37 30.88 -2.80
CA ASN A 127 -19.86 30.68 -1.44
C ASN A 127 -18.63 29.75 -1.36
N ILE A 128 -17.79 29.74 -2.40
CA ILE A 128 -16.54 28.99 -2.44
C ILE A 128 -15.42 29.88 -1.88
N THR A 129 -14.80 29.44 -0.78
CA THR A 129 -13.62 30.11 -0.21
C THR A 129 -12.37 29.46 -0.79
N VAL A 130 -11.52 30.26 -1.42
CA VAL A 130 -10.29 29.79 -2.06
C VAL A 130 -9.16 29.71 -1.04
N GLY A 131 -8.61 28.52 -0.84
CA GLY A 131 -7.41 28.26 -0.05
C GLY A 131 -6.12 28.62 -0.79
N GLU A 132 -5.02 28.74 -0.04
CA GLU A 132 -3.70 29.12 -0.59
C GLU A 132 -3.15 28.11 -1.61
N HIS A 133 -3.45 26.83 -1.43
CA HIS A 133 -2.93 25.73 -2.25
C HIS A 133 -3.93 25.20 -3.28
N ASP A 134 -5.16 25.72 -3.31
CA ASP A 134 -6.20 25.28 -4.23
C ASP A 134 -5.83 25.58 -5.69
N SER A 135 -6.33 24.74 -6.60
CA SER A 135 -6.14 24.97 -8.04
C SER A 135 -7.39 25.59 -8.66
N ILE A 136 -7.20 26.72 -9.35
CA ILE A 136 -8.28 27.43 -10.05
C ILE A 136 -7.88 27.66 -11.49
N LYS A 137 -8.68 27.16 -12.42
CA LYS A 137 -8.47 27.31 -13.85
C LYS A 137 -9.76 27.73 -14.54
N PRO A 138 -9.79 28.87 -15.25
CA PRO A 138 -8.74 29.87 -15.36
C PRO A 138 -8.55 30.66 -14.05
N GLY A 139 -7.45 31.40 -13.93
CA GLY A 139 -7.08 32.08 -12.67
C GLY A 139 -8.12 33.10 -12.19
N LEU A 140 -8.02 33.47 -10.91
CA LEU A 140 -9.00 34.28 -10.16
C LEU A 140 -9.41 35.62 -10.81
N ASN A 141 -8.51 36.25 -11.56
CA ASN A 141 -8.76 37.53 -12.23
C ASN A 141 -9.26 37.38 -13.68
N ALA A 142 -9.47 36.15 -14.16
CA ALA A 142 -9.97 35.92 -15.51
C ALA A 142 -11.40 36.44 -15.63
N GLU A 143 -11.65 37.20 -16.71
CA GLU A 143 -12.96 37.76 -17.01
C GLU A 143 -13.95 36.67 -17.40
N ILE A 144 -15.18 36.74 -16.87
CA ILE A 144 -16.24 35.78 -17.16
C ILE A 144 -16.76 35.95 -18.59
N LYS A 145 -16.77 34.86 -19.34
CA LYS A 145 -17.30 34.76 -20.70
C LYS A 145 -18.47 33.76 -20.78
N PRO A 146 -19.37 33.91 -21.76
CA PRO A 146 -20.43 32.92 -22.01
C PRO A 146 -19.84 31.53 -22.29
N GLU A 147 -20.46 30.49 -21.72
CA GLU A 147 -20.09 29.08 -21.81
C GLU A 147 -18.65 28.77 -21.34
N MET A 148 -18.10 29.61 -20.46
CA MET A 148 -16.76 29.43 -19.91
C MET A 148 -16.71 28.29 -18.90
N ASN A 149 -15.70 27.42 -19.04
CA ASN A 149 -15.39 26.39 -18.05
C ASN A 149 -14.51 26.96 -16.95
N VAL A 150 -14.98 26.87 -15.71
CA VAL A 150 -14.23 27.25 -14.51
C VAL A 150 -14.08 26.01 -13.63
N THR A 151 -12.85 25.54 -13.49
CA THR A 151 -12.48 24.42 -12.62
C THR A 151 -11.89 24.96 -11.33
N TYR A 152 -12.42 24.50 -10.21
CA TYR A 152 -11.92 24.73 -8.87
C TYR A 152 -11.65 23.37 -8.22
N GLU A 153 -10.42 23.12 -7.81
CA GLU A 153 -9.99 21.90 -7.11
C GLU A 153 -9.45 22.29 -5.73
N THR A 154 -10.08 21.76 -4.69
CA THR A 154 -9.65 21.97 -3.31
C THR A 154 -8.38 21.16 -3.05
N ALA A 155 -7.35 21.81 -2.55
CA ALA A 155 -6.14 21.13 -2.15
C ALA A 155 -6.26 20.61 -0.73
N PHE A 156 -5.64 19.46 -0.50
CA PHE A 156 -5.55 18.84 0.81
C PHE A 156 -4.14 18.30 1.06
N LEU A 157 -3.80 18.16 2.34
CA LEU A 157 -2.48 17.72 2.76
C LEU A 157 -2.42 16.20 2.80
N VAL A 158 -1.39 15.62 2.19
CA VAL A 158 -1.16 14.18 2.12
C VAL A 158 0.20 13.86 2.70
N ARG A 159 0.29 12.78 3.47
CA ARG A 159 1.59 12.27 3.95
C ARG A 159 2.18 11.34 2.91
N LEU A 160 3.36 11.67 2.41
CA LEU A 160 4.13 10.83 1.51
C LEU A 160 5.33 10.25 2.26
N ASN A 161 5.45 8.94 2.26
CA ASN A 161 6.65 8.24 2.71
C ASN A 161 7.33 7.60 1.49
N SER A 162 8.47 8.16 1.09
CA SER A 162 9.27 7.63 -0.01
C SER A 162 10.72 7.54 0.43
N ASP A 163 11.36 6.42 0.08
CA ASP A 163 12.80 6.23 0.26
C ASP A 163 13.28 6.41 1.73
N GLY A 164 12.38 6.15 2.69
CA GLY A 164 12.64 6.24 4.13
C GLY A 164 12.47 7.63 4.73
N GLU A 165 12.02 8.61 3.94
CA GLU A 165 11.70 9.96 4.40
C GLU A 165 10.19 10.23 4.32
N GLN A 166 9.67 10.92 5.35
CA GLN A 166 8.27 11.35 5.40
C GLN A 166 8.18 12.83 5.10
N HIS A 167 7.30 13.18 4.16
CA HIS A 167 7.01 14.54 3.72
C HIS A 167 5.50 14.79 3.77
N GLU A 168 5.10 16.05 3.99
CA GLU A 168 3.71 16.49 3.87
C GLU A 168 3.57 17.34 2.61
N VAL A 169 2.63 16.97 1.74
CA VAL A 169 2.49 17.54 0.40
C VAL A 169 1.05 17.98 0.17
N TRP A 170 0.87 19.22 -0.26
CA TRP A 170 -0.44 19.72 -0.71
C TRP A 170 -0.72 19.24 -2.13
N THR A 171 -1.85 18.58 -2.33
CA THR A 171 -2.23 18.11 -3.66
C THR A 171 -3.72 18.31 -3.93
N THR A 172 -4.06 18.35 -5.21
CA THR A 172 -5.42 18.30 -5.74
C THR A 172 -5.72 16.96 -6.42
N SER A 173 -4.74 16.06 -6.43
CA SER A 173 -4.84 14.76 -7.09
C SER A 173 -5.84 13.86 -6.38
N THR A 174 -6.63 13.14 -7.16
CA THR A 174 -7.72 12.30 -6.64
C THR A 174 -7.32 10.85 -6.45
N THR A 175 -6.22 10.40 -7.07
CA THR A 175 -5.73 9.00 -7.03
C THR A 175 -4.25 8.95 -6.75
N VAL A 176 -3.77 7.81 -6.21
CA VAL A 176 -2.35 7.61 -5.90
C VAL A 176 -1.47 7.73 -7.15
N ALA A 177 -1.91 7.22 -8.30
CA ALA A 177 -1.19 7.36 -9.57
C ALA A 177 -0.96 8.82 -9.96
N ASP A 178 -2.03 9.62 -9.97
CA ASP A 178 -1.98 11.04 -10.35
C ASP A 178 -1.13 11.85 -9.36
N PHE A 179 -1.24 11.55 -8.07
CA PHE A 179 -0.42 12.17 -7.04
C PHE A 179 1.08 11.91 -7.26
N LEU A 180 1.47 10.66 -7.49
CA LEU A 180 2.87 10.29 -7.72
C LEU A 180 3.41 10.90 -9.02
N GLU A 181 2.60 10.95 -10.08
CA GLU A 181 2.98 11.62 -11.34
C GLU A 181 3.23 13.11 -11.13
N LYS A 182 2.35 13.80 -10.40
CA LYS A 182 2.47 15.23 -10.09
C LYS A 182 3.70 15.55 -9.23
N GLU A 183 4.01 14.68 -8.28
CA GLU A 183 5.23 14.76 -7.46
C GLU A 183 6.49 14.25 -8.19
N SER A 184 6.37 13.85 -9.46
CA SER A 184 7.47 13.35 -10.29
C SER A 184 8.15 12.09 -9.72
N ILE A 185 7.38 11.24 -9.03
CA ILE A 185 7.83 9.98 -8.45
C ILE A 185 7.54 8.84 -9.42
N SER A 186 8.59 8.33 -10.07
CA SER A 186 8.51 7.15 -10.92
C SER A 186 8.71 5.87 -10.11
N LEU A 187 7.90 4.84 -10.40
CA LEU A 187 8.04 3.50 -9.82
C LEU A 187 8.82 2.58 -10.76
N GLY A 188 9.73 1.78 -10.21
CA GLY A 188 10.37 0.67 -10.91
C GLY A 188 9.42 -0.49 -11.17
N GLU A 189 9.85 -1.47 -11.97
CA GLU A 189 9.01 -2.61 -12.37
C GLU A 189 8.51 -3.47 -11.19
N LEU A 190 9.29 -3.53 -10.12
CA LEU A 190 8.97 -4.31 -8.91
C LEU A 190 8.45 -3.44 -7.76
N ASP A 191 8.54 -2.11 -7.90
CA ASP A 191 8.14 -1.18 -6.85
C ASP A 191 6.64 -1.25 -6.61
N ARG A 192 6.24 -0.97 -5.37
CA ARG A 192 4.86 -1.02 -4.93
C ARG A 192 4.50 0.26 -4.20
N VAL A 193 3.21 0.56 -4.19
CA VAL A 193 2.66 1.69 -3.42
C VAL A 193 1.49 1.22 -2.58
N GLU A 194 1.35 1.82 -1.41
CA GLU A 194 0.24 1.59 -0.50
C GLU A 194 -0.34 2.96 -0.08
N PRO A 195 -1.61 3.27 -0.38
CA PRO A 195 -2.59 2.48 -1.13
C PRO A 195 -2.20 2.22 -2.59
N ALA A 196 -2.98 1.36 -3.27
CA ALA A 196 -2.76 1.04 -4.68
C ALA A 196 -2.92 2.28 -5.58
N GLN A 197 -2.30 2.25 -6.77
CA GLN A 197 -2.25 3.39 -7.70
C GLN A 197 -3.64 3.94 -8.11
N ASP A 198 -4.63 3.07 -8.22
CA ASP A 198 -6.01 3.42 -8.59
C ASP A 198 -6.89 3.83 -7.40
N GLU A 199 -6.40 3.67 -6.18
CA GLU A 199 -7.12 4.05 -4.98
C GLU A 199 -7.18 5.57 -4.84
N ARG A 200 -8.28 6.05 -4.26
CA ARG A 200 -8.50 7.48 -4.04
C ARG A 200 -7.68 7.99 -2.86
N ILE A 201 -7.19 9.22 -2.97
CA ILE A 201 -6.49 9.91 -1.88
C ILE A 201 -7.44 10.89 -1.19
N THR A 202 -7.37 10.93 0.13
CA THR A 202 -7.99 11.92 1.03
C THR A 202 -6.92 12.58 1.92
N ASP A 203 -7.30 13.61 2.66
CA ASP A 203 -6.46 14.31 3.65
C ASP A 203 -5.94 13.42 4.81
N GLU A 204 -6.55 12.27 5.04
CA GLU A 204 -6.09 11.28 6.02
C GLU A 204 -5.13 10.25 5.43
N THR A 205 -5.03 10.18 4.10
CA THR A 205 -4.28 9.15 3.38
C THR A 205 -2.78 9.33 3.57
N GLU A 206 -2.11 8.22 3.86
CA GLU A 206 -0.65 8.12 3.86
C GLU A 206 -0.23 7.27 2.67
N VAL A 207 0.51 7.87 1.73
CA VAL A 207 1.03 7.20 0.55
C VAL A 207 2.43 6.70 0.85
N LEU A 208 2.61 5.38 0.85
CA LEU A 208 3.87 4.69 1.07
C LEU A 208 4.42 4.21 -0.28
N VAL A 209 5.63 4.63 -0.62
CA VAL A 209 6.38 4.12 -1.77
C VAL A 209 7.38 3.08 -1.27
N ILE A 210 7.24 1.86 -1.76
CA ILE A 210 8.07 0.71 -1.37
C ILE A 210 8.96 0.35 -2.56
N ARG A 211 10.27 0.63 -2.43
CA ARG A 211 11.27 0.25 -3.42
C ARG A 211 11.61 -1.21 -3.29
N VAL A 212 11.46 -1.98 -4.36
CA VAL A 212 11.69 -3.43 -4.35
C VAL A 212 12.87 -3.77 -5.25
N GLU A 213 13.90 -4.35 -4.65
CA GLU A 213 15.07 -4.84 -5.37
C GLU A 213 15.16 -6.36 -5.26
N LYS A 214 15.52 -7.00 -6.38
CA LYS A 214 15.81 -8.42 -6.44
C LYS A 214 17.29 -8.61 -6.77
N VAL A 215 18.04 -9.17 -5.83
CA VAL A 215 19.48 -9.41 -5.98
C VAL A 215 19.81 -10.88 -5.80
N THR A 216 20.94 -11.31 -6.38
CA THR A 216 21.48 -12.65 -6.15
C THR A 216 22.65 -12.57 -5.17
N ASP A 217 22.51 -13.17 -4.00
CA ASP A 217 23.57 -13.32 -3.01
C ASP A 217 24.25 -14.68 -3.16
N VAL A 218 25.59 -14.73 -3.10
CA VAL A 218 26.36 -15.97 -3.28
C VAL A 218 27.20 -16.22 -2.05
N VAL A 219 26.89 -17.32 -1.35
CA VAL A 219 27.54 -17.70 -0.10
C VAL A 219 28.30 -19.01 -0.29
N GLU A 220 29.57 -19.02 0.12
CA GLU A 220 30.38 -20.24 0.17
C GLU A 220 30.19 -20.98 1.50
N GLU A 221 29.98 -22.28 1.44
CA GLU A 221 29.79 -23.14 2.61
C GLU A 221 30.64 -24.41 2.49
N GLU A 222 31.29 -24.78 3.60
CA GLU A 222 32.09 -26.00 3.65
C GLU A 222 31.21 -27.24 3.85
N VAL A 223 31.50 -28.31 3.09
CA VAL A 223 30.82 -29.60 3.23
C VAL A 223 31.74 -30.57 3.96
N ALA A 224 31.26 -31.11 5.08
CA ALA A 224 31.99 -32.10 5.85
C ALA A 224 32.22 -33.39 5.04
N PHE A 225 33.33 -34.09 5.31
CA PHE A 225 33.62 -35.40 4.75
C PHE A 225 33.32 -36.51 5.76
N ALA A 226 32.98 -37.71 5.28
CA ALA A 226 32.74 -38.86 6.14
C ALA A 226 34.05 -39.59 6.48
N THR A 227 34.04 -40.43 7.52
CA THR A 227 35.14 -41.37 7.79
C THR A 227 34.71 -42.77 7.38
N VAL A 228 35.42 -43.37 6.44
CA VAL A 228 35.16 -44.71 5.92
C VAL A 228 36.20 -45.68 6.45
N THR A 229 35.72 -46.75 7.10
CA THR A 229 36.58 -47.77 7.69
C THR A 229 36.82 -48.92 6.71
N ARG A 230 38.09 -49.33 6.53
CA ARG A 230 38.48 -50.45 5.68
C ARG A 230 39.18 -51.54 6.50
N GLN A 231 38.76 -52.79 6.39
CA GLN A 231 39.39 -53.89 7.14
C GLN A 231 40.77 -54.22 6.55
N ASP A 232 41.79 -54.36 7.40
CA ASP A 232 43.16 -54.72 7.00
C ASP A 232 43.63 -55.97 7.75
N LYS A 233 43.84 -57.05 7.00
CA LYS A 233 44.31 -58.34 7.53
C LYS A 233 45.79 -58.36 7.91
N SER A 234 46.57 -57.37 7.51
CA SER A 234 47.99 -57.24 7.86
C SER A 234 48.20 -56.52 9.21
N LEU A 235 47.23 -55.69 9.60
CA LEU A 235 47.27 -54.90 10.83
C LEU A 235 46.68 -55.67 12.02
N ASP A 236 47.32 -55.59 13.19
CA ASP A 236 46.85 -56.26 14.42
C ASP A 236 45.44 -55.79 14.79
N ARG A 237 44.61 -56.72 15.29
CA ARG A 237 43.27 -56.39 15.79
C ARG A 237 43.32 -55.30 16.85
N GLY A 238 42.52 -54.25 16.66
CA GLY A 238 42.45 -53.09 17.55
C GLY A 238 43.42 -51.95 17.22
N LYS A 239 44.31 -52.13 16.23
CA LYS A 239 45.09 -51.01 15.69
C LYS A 239 44.34 -50.36 14.53
N GLU A 240 44.56 -49.05 14.38
CA GLU A 240 44.07 -48.26 13.27
C GLU A 240 45.23 -47.59 12.53
N LYS A 241 45.06 -47.39 11.23
CA LYS A 241 45.98 -46.61 10.41
C LYS A 241 45.19 -45.77 9.43
N VAL A 242 45.38 -44.45 9.46
CA VAL A 242 44.80 -43.56 8.45
C VAL A 242 45.48 -43.83 7.12
N LEU A 243 44.69 -44.21 6.11
CA LEU A 243 45.14 -44.40 4.73
C LEU A 243 45.03 -43.10 3.94
N GLU A 244 43.92 -42.39 4.12
CA GLU A 244 43.63 -41.11 3.46
C GLU A 244 43.02 -40.16 4.49
N GLN A 245 43.49 -38.91 4.56
CA GLN A 245 43.04 -37.95 5.57
C GLN A 245 41.62 -37.40 5.32
N GLY A 246 41.12 -37.54 4.09
CA GLY A 246 39.92 -36.82 3.65
C GLY A 246 40.14 -35.31 3.55
N SER A 247 39.19 -34.61 2.94
CA SER A 247 39.19 -33.15 2.87
C SER A 247 37.77 -32.60 2.75
N LYS A 248 37.52 -31.44 3.37
CA LYS A 248 36.23 -30.76 3.25
C LYS A 248 35.99 -30.36 1.80
N GLY A 249 34.74 -30.54 1.38
CA GLY A 249 34.22 -29.97 0.15
C GLY A 249 33.86 -28.50 0.34
N LEU A 250 33.55 -27.83 -0.76
CA LEU A 250 33.13 -26.44 -0.81
C LEU A 250 32.01 -26.31 -1.82
N VAL A 251 30.89 -25.73 -1.40
CA VAL A 251 29.75 -25.43 -2.27
C VAL A 251 29.48 -23.93 -2.29
N LYS A 252 29.01 -23.41 -3.42
CA LYS A 252 28.47 -22.07 -3.59
C LYS A 252 26.96 -22.14 -3.62
N LYS A 253 26.29 -21.49 -2.68
CA LYS A 253 24.84 -21.37 -2.62
C LYS A 253 24.44 -20.01 -3.17
N HIS A 254 23.63 -20.00 -4.21
CA HIS A 254 23.04 -18.80 -4.80
C HIS A 254 21.65 -18.60 -4.22
N TYR A 255 21.44 -17.46 -3.57
CA TYR A 255 20.18 -17.05 -3.02
C TYR A 255 19.59 -15.92 -3.85
N GLU A 256 18.32 -16.02 -4.21
CA GLU A 256 17.53 -14.87 -4.62
C GLU A 256 17.07 -14.16 -3.35
N VAL A 257 17.46 -12.89 -3.20
CA VAL A 257 17.14 -12.04 -2.05
C VAL A 257 16.25 -10.91 -2.53
N ILE A 258 15.11 -10.73 -1.89
CA ILE A 258 14.20 -9.60 -2.12
C ILE A 258 14.42 -8.58 -1.00
N LEU A 259 14.74 -7.36 -1.40
CA LEU A 259 14.92 -6.21 -0.52
C LEU A 259 13.72 -5.27 -0.72
N GLU A 260 13.09 -4.84 0.37
CA GLU A 260 12.12 -3.76 0.39
C GLU A 260 12.71 -2.59 1.17
N ASN A 261 12.81 -1.42 0.54
CA ASN A 261 13.46 -0.22 1.11
C ASN A 261 14.87 -0.53 1.68
N GLY A 262 15.64 -1.35 0.95
CA GLY A 262 16.98 -1.79 1.33
C GLY A 262 17.05 -2.84 2.46
N LYS A 263 15.91 -3.31 2.98
CA LYS A 263 15.85 -4.35 4.02
C LYS A 263 15.45 -5.69 3.43
N GLU A 264 16.18 -6.75 3.77
CA GLU A 264 15.86 -8.11 3.34
C GLU A 264 14.54 -8.60 3.95
N VAL A 265 13.57 -8.90 3.08
CA VAL A 265 12.27 -9.45 3.47
C VAL A 265 12.11 -10.93 3.07
N SER A 266 12.88 -11.40 2.09
CA SER A 266 12.83 -12.78 1.62
C SER A 266 14.17 -13.24 1.08
N ARG A 267 14.49 -14.51 1.33
CA ARG A 267 15.69 -15.19 0.83
C ARG A 267 15.33 -16.62 0.42
N ASN A 268 15.60 -16.98 -0.83
CA ASN A 268 15.32 -18.30 -1.36
C ASN A 268 16.56 -18.91 -2.03
N LEU A 269 16.91 -20.16 -1.68
CA LEU A 269 18.02 -20.88 -2.32
C LEU A 269 17.60 -21.32 -3.73
N VAL A 270 18.21 -20.71 -4.75
CA VAL A 270 17.87 -21.00 -6.16
C VAL A 270 18.82 -22.00 -6.80
N LYS A 271 20.09 -22.05 -6.35
CA LYS A 271 21.11 -22.92 -6.93
C LYS A 271 22.18 -23.28 -5.92
N THR A 272 22.72 -24.50 -6.01
CA THR A 272 23.93 -24.91 -5.30
C THR A 272 24.92 -25.48 -6.30
N ASP A 273 26.12 -24.90 -6.36
CA ASP A 273 27.21 -25.32 -7.22
C ASP A 273 28.33 -25.94 -6.36
N THR A 274 28.73 -27.18 -6.65
CA THR A 274 29.89 -27.78 -5.97
C THR A 274 31.17 -27.24 -6.59
N VAL A 275 31.94 -26.49 -5.79
CA VAL A 275 33.26 -25.96 -6.19
C VAL A 275 34.35 -27.01 -5.95
N LYS A 276 34.23 -27.75 -4.85
CA LYS A 276 35.15 -28.82 -4.49
C LYS A 276 34.38 -29.96 -3.82
N GLU A 277 34.48 -31.15 -4.38
CA GLU A 277 33.92 -32.35 -3.74
C GLU A 277 34.62 -32.66 -2.42
N SER A 278 33.86 -33.11 -1.42
CA SER A 278 34.46 -33.62 -0.19
C SER A 278 35.10 -34.99 -0.48
N SER A 279 36.24 -35.26 0.15
CA SER A 279 36.89 -36.58 0.09
C SER A 279 36.87 -37.23 1.46
N ASP A 280 36.40 -38.47 1.54
CA ASP A 280 36.27 -39.17 2.81
C ASP A 280 37.62 -39.53 3.42
N ARG A 281 37.68 -39.53 4.75
CA ARG A 281 38.84 -40.03 5.50
C ARG A 281 38.78 -41.54 5.54
N VAL A 282 39.79 -42.21 4.99
CA VAL A 282 39.84 -43.67 4.98
C VAL A 282 40.74 -44.15 6.12
N VAL A 283 40.18 -44.94 7.04
CA VAL A 283 40.90 -45.54 8.17
C VAL A 283 40.92 -47.06 8.04
N ALA A 284 42.12 -47.64 7.92
CA ALA A 284 42.31 -49.07 8.02
C ALA A 284 42.20 -49.54 9.47
N VAL A 285 41.38 -50.55 9.73
CA VAL A 285 41.25 -51.20 11.04
C VAL A 285 41.76 -52.63 10.95
N GLY A 286 42.61 -53.02 11.90
CA GLY A 286 43.26 -54.31 11.86
C GLY A 286 42.33 -55.47 12.22
N THR A 287 42.46 -56.58 11.48
CA THR A 287 41.74 -57.83 11.78
C THR A 287 42.68 -58.99 12.10
N ARG A 288 44.00 -58.79 12.08
CA ARG A 288 44.97 -59.85 12.36
C ARG A 288 44.94 -60.21 13.83
N GLN A 289 44.52 -61.44 14.15
CA GLN A 289 44.60 -61.94 15.52
C GLN A 289 46.06 -62.22 15.88
N VAL A 290 46.56 -61.59 16.94
CA VAL A 290 47.88 -61.89 17.51
C VAL A 290 47.72 -63.11 18.41
N THR A 291 48.23 -64.26 17.98
CA THR A 291 48.40 -65.42 18.87
C THR A 291 49.52 -65.12 19.85
N GLN A 292 49.15 -64.71 21.06
CA GLN A 292 50.06 -64.66 22.21
C GLN A 292 50.42 -66.11 22.57
N ASN A 293 51.63 -66.55 22.24
CA ASN A 293 52.22 -67.77 22.78
C ASN A 293 52.59 -67.52 24.24
N VAL A 294 51.62 -67.71 25.15
CA VAL A 294 51.89 -67.76 26.59
C VAL A 294 52.29 -69.19 26.93
N SER A 295 53.56 -69.39 27.27
CA SER A 295 54.08 -70.61 27.87
C SER A 295 53.35 -70.90 29.19
N ARG A 296 52.53 -71.94 29.23
CA ARG A 296 51.87 -72.44 30.46
C ARG A 296 52.75 -73.48 31.15
N SER A 297 53.04 -73.28 32.43
CA SER A 297 53.27 -74.39 33.36
C SER A 297 51.93 -74.80 33.99
N SER A 298 51.55 -76.07 33.73
CA SER A 298 50.75 -77.06 34.50
C SER A 298 49.62 -76.59 35.45
N LYS A 299 48.44 -77.23 35.65
CA LYS A 299 47.61 -78.36 35.14
C LYS A 299 46.43 -78.46 36.17
N PRO A 300 45.31 -79.20 35.97
CA PRO A 300 44.26 -79.24 34.93
C PRO A 300 42.97 -78.50 35.42
N THR A 301 41.93 -78.16 34.65
CA THR A 301 40.91 -79.06 34.04
C THR A 301 39.86 -78.18 33.30
N SER A 302 39.35 -78.69 32.17
CA SER A 302 38.08 -78.35 31.48
C SER A 302 37.79 -76.92 31.02
N SER A 303 38.10 -76.67 29.75
CA SER A 303 37.28 -75.98 28.74
C SER A 303 36.00 -75.24 29.18
N SER A 304 35.93 -73.93 28.92
CA SER A 304 34.73 -73.34 28.30
C SER A 304 35.06 -72.02 27.60
N ALA A 305 34.37 -71.78 26.49
CA ALA A 305 34.49 -70.65 25.58
C ALA A 305 34.46 -69.30 26.32
N GLY A 306 35.17 -68.30 25.78
CA GLY A 306 35.12 -66.91 26.26
C GLY A 306 33.74 -66.31 26.09
N GLY A 307 32.83 -66.68 27.00
CA GLY A 307 31.50 -66.12 27.13
C GLY A 307 31.64 -64.75 27.75
N GLY A 308 31.36 -63.72 26.96
CA GLY A 308 31.09 -62.39 27.48
C GLY A 308 30.11 -62.47 28.65
N LYS A 309 30.29 -61.61 29.67
CA LYS A 309 29.41 -61.59 30.85
C LYS A 309 27.97 -61.42 30.37
N THR A 310 27.17 -62.47 30.55
CA THR A 310 25.81 -62.54 30.03
C THR A 310 24.83 -62.48 31.18
N PHE A 311 23.86 -61.58 31.11
CA PHE A 311 22.83 -61.42 32.14
C PHE A 311 21.61 -60.73 31.56
N THR A 312 20.48 -60.87 32.25
CA THR A 312 19.21 -60.26 31.86
C THR A 312 19.09 -58.84 32.41
N VAL A 313 18.61 -57.93 31.57
CA VAL A 313 18.35 -56.53 31.93
C VAL A 313 16.94 -56.13 31.49
N THR A 314 16.39 -55.10 32.13
CA THR A 314 15.21 -54.42 31.60
C THR A 314 15.65 -53.44 30.52
N ALA A 315 15.19 -53.63 29.28
CA ALA A 315 15.46 -52.74 28.16
C ALA A 315 14.24 -51.90 27.82
N THR A 316 14.44 -50.59 27.73
CA THR A 316 13.54 -49.62 27.10
C THR A 316 14.16 -49.09 25.81
N ALA A 317 13.47 -48.21 25.09
CA ALA A 317 14.04 -47.53 23.93
C ALA A 317 13.84 -46.01 24.01
N TYR A 318 14.81 -45.26 23.50
CA TYR A 318 14.77 -43.81 23.34
C TYR A 318 15.10 -43.41 21.91
N THR A 319 14.80 -42.16 21.57
CA THR A 319 15.18 -41.58 20.28
C THR A 319 15.86 -40.24 20.51
N ALA A 320 16.80 -39.89 19.64
CA ALA A 320 17.48 -38.60 19.64
C ALA A 320 16.57 -37.44 19.18
N ASP A 321 15.36 -37.75 18.67
CA ASP A 321 14.39 -36.79 18.16
C ASP A 321 13.35 -36.40 19.22
N CYS A 322 13.79 -35.55 20.15
CA CYS A 322 12.95 -34.95 21.19
C CYS A 322 13.19 -33.44 21.30
N SER A 323 12.13 -32.70 21.68
CA SER A 323 12.19 -31.25 21.89
C SER A 323 13.20 -30.95 23.00
N GLY A 324 14.22 -30.14 22.69
CA GLY A 324 15.31 -29.79 23.62
C GLY A 324 16.46 -30.80 23.70
N CYS A 325 16.41 -31.93 22.99
CA CYS A 325 17.48 -32.91 22.98
C CYS A 325 18.62 -32.50 22.04
N SER A 326 19.85 -32.45 22.54
CA SER A 326 21.05 -32.21 21.74
C SER A 326 21.24 -33.29 20.67
N GLY A 327 20.84 -34.53 21.00
CA GLY A 327 21.09 -35.72 20.17
C GLY A 327 22.53 -36.23 20.26
N VAL A 328 23.29 -35.74 21.24
CA VAL A 328 24.68 -36.14 21.51
C VAL A 328 24.71 -36.98 22.78
N THR A 329 25.29 -38.18 22.69
CA THR A 329 25.38 -39.12 23.82
C THR A 329 26.47 -38.72 24.82
N ALA A 330 26.50 -39.35 25.99
CA ALA A 330 27.54 -39.12 27.00
C ALA A 330 28.99 -39.31 26.49
N THR A 331 29.21 -40.21 25.53
CA THR A 331 30.52 -40.40 24.88
C THR A 331 30.75 -39.52 23.65
N GLY A 332 29.87 -38.56 23.37
CA GLY A 332 30.00 -37.60 22.27
C GLY A 332 29.50 -38.08 20.91
N ILE A 333 28.74 -39.19 20.84
CA ILE A 333 28.21 -39.70 19.58
C ILE A 333 27.00 -38.85 19.17
N ASN A 334 27.05 -38.23 17.99
CA ASN A 334 25.94 -37.44 17.46
C ASN A 334 24.96 -38.34 16.67
N LEU A 335 23.85 -38.69 17.33
CA LEU A 335 22.79 -39.54 16.80
C LEU A 335 21.89 -38.82 15.79
N LYS A 336 21.96 -37.49 15.66
CA LYS A 336 21.25 -36.76 14.58
C LYS A 336 21.95 -36.93 13.23
N ASN A 337 23.28 -37.02 13.23
CA ASN A 337 24.08 -37.21 12.02
C ASN A 337 24.11 -38.68 11.58
N ASN A 338 23.91 -39.63 12.50
CA ASN A 338 23.81 -41.06 12.18
C ASN A 338 22.67 -41.72 12.98
N ARG A 339 21.44 -41.53 12.50
CA ARG A 339 20.22 -41.98 13.22
C ARG A 339 20.10 -43.50 13.38
N ASN A 340 20.80 -44.27 12.55
CA ASN A 340 20.79 -45.73 12.58
C ASN A 340 21.92 -46.33 13.43
N GLN A 341 22.73 -45.49 14.07
CA GLN A 341 23.84 -45.96 14.91
C GLN A 341 23.31 -46.66 16.16
N LYS A 342 23.74 -47.90 16.40
CA LYS A 342 23.31 -48.68 17.56
C LYS A 342 24.07 -48.27 18.81
N VAL A 343 23.47 -47.39 19.60
CA VAL A 343 23.96 -46.99 20.92
C VAL A 343 22.97 -47.44 22.00
N ILE A 344 23.50 -47.77 23.17
CA ILE A 344 22.70 -48.02 24.38
C ILE A 344 23.14 -47.07 25.50
N ALA A 345 22.16 -46.60 26.26
CA ALA A 345 22.39 -45.96 27.55
C ALA A 345 22.50 -47.03 28.64
N VAL A 346 23.49 -46.91 29.52
CA VAL A 346 23.81 -47.90 30.54
C VAL A 346 24.14 -47.26 31.89
N ASP A 347 24.19 -48.09 32.94
CA ASP A 347 24.89 -47.77 34.18
C ASP A 347 26.38 -48.12 34.05
N PRO A 348 27.31 -47.13 34.06
CA PRO A 348 28.74 -47.37 33.90
C PRO A 348 29.36 -48.30 34.96
N SER A 349 28.73 -48.43 36.14
CA SER A 349 29.18 -49.35 37.19
C SER A 349 28.88 -50.83 36.88
N VAL A 350 27.95 -51.08 35.95
CA VAL A 350 27.54 -52.43 35.53
C VAL A 350 28.08 -52.77 34.14
N ILE A 351 28.01 -51.81 33.21
CA ILE A 351 28.50 -51.92 31.83
C ILE A 351 29.38 -50.69 31.57
N PRO A 352 30.72 -50.83 31.47
CA PRO A 352 31.60 -49.70 31.20
C PRO A 352 31.23 -48.97 29.91
N LEU A 353 31.34 -47.64 29.91
CA LEU A 353 31.18 -46.86 28.69
C LEU A 353 32.28 -47.21 27.69
N GLY A 354 31.90 -47.30 26.41
CA GLY A 354 32.75 -47.75 25.31
C GLY A 354 32.69 -49.25 25.03
N SER A 355 32.13 -50.06 25.93
CA SER A 355 31.97 -51.50 25.70
C SER A 355 31.05 -51.80 24.52
N ARG A 356 31.31 -52.90 23.80
CA ARG A 356 30.36 -53.43 22.82
C ARG A 356 29.49 -54.48 23.49
N VAL A 357 28.19 -54.32 23.34
CA VAL A 357 27.19 -55.17 23.98
C VAL A 357 26.30 -55.75 22.91
N HIS A 358 26.19 -57.08 22.87
CA HIS A 358 25.15 -57.73 22.08
C HIS A 358 23.86 -57.73 22.88
N VAL A 359 22.79 -57.16 22.31
CA VAL A 359 21.46 -57.11 22.92
C VAL A 359 20.51 -58.01 22.13
N GLU A 360 19.92 -58.97 22.81
CA GLU A 360 18.96 -59.90 22.20
C GLU A 360 17.82 -59.15 21.48
N GLY A 361 17.60 -59.47 20.21
CA GLY A 361 16.58 -58.85 19.37
C GLY A 361 16.89 -57.42 18.88
N TYR A 362 18.00 -56.82 19.30
CA TYR A 362 18.44 -55.49 18.84
C TYR A 362 19.79 -55.55 18.10
N GLY A 363 20.68 -56.48 18.44
CA GLY A 363 22.00 -56.66 17.84
C GLY A 363 23.12 -56.02 18.65
N THR A 364 24.29 -55.90 18.04
CA THR A 364 25.48 -55.33 18.71
C THR A 364 25.44 -53.81 18.72
N ALA A 365 25.60 -53.23 19.91
CA ALA A 365 25.54 -51.80 20.16
C ALA A 365 26.73 -51.33 21.01
N ILE A 366 27.00 -50.03 21.00
CA ILE A 366 28.02 -49.40 21.83
C ILE A 366 27.35 -48.87 23.09
N ALA A 367 27.94 -49.15 24.26
CA ALA A 367 27.61 -48.50 25.52
C ALA A 367 28.12 -47.05 25.48
N GLY A 368 27.39 -46.17 24.80
CA GLY A 368 27.84 -44.82 24.45
C GLY A 368 27.09 -43.71 25.18
N ASP A 369 26.11 -44.05 26.01
CA ASP A 369 25.25 -43.07 26.64
C ASP A 369 24.94 -43.40 28.11
N THR A 370 24.44 -42.41 28.83
CA THR A 370 23.97 -42.57 30.21
C THR A 370 22.67 -41.82 30.41
N GLY A 371 21.78 -42.33 31.25
CA GLY A 371 20.53 -41.64 31.61
C GLY A 371 20.35 -41.64 33.12
N GLY A 372 19.76 -40.57 33.66
CA GLY A 372 19.53 -40.46 35.11
C GLY A 372 18.73 -41.64 35.69
N ALA A 373 17.77 -42.17 34.91
CA ALA A 373 16.93 -43.30 35.27
C ALA A 373 17.50 -44.68 34.87
N ILE A 374 18.67 -44.73 34.23
CA ILE A 374 19.32 -45.96 33.77
C ILE A 374 20.39 -46.36 34.80
N LYS A 375 19.97 -47.18 35.76
CA LYS A 375 20.77 -47.62 36.91
C LYS A 375 20.65 -49.13 37.10
N GLY A 376 21.74 -49.78 37.50
CA GLY A 376 21.82 -51.23 37.70
C GLY A 376 21.60 -52.03 36.41
N ASN A 377 20.78 -53.09 36.49
CA ASN A 377 20.47 -53.98 35.36
C ASN A 377 19.36 -53.42 34.46
N ARG A 378 19.49 -52.15 34.05
CA ARG A 378 18.59 -51.47 33.13
C ARG A 378 19.39 -50.83 32.00
N ILE A 379 18.87 -50.92 30.78
CA ILE A 379 19.44 -50.27 29.60
C ILE A 379 18.35 -49.53 28.82
N ASP A 380 18.77 -48.55 28.01
CA ASP A 380 17.90 -47.88 27.03
C ASP A 380 18.52 -47.98 25.64
N ILE A 381 17.81 -48.52 24.65
CA ILE A 381 18.34 -48.67 23.30
C ILE A 381 17.98 -47.44 22.45
N HIS A 382 18.94 -46.89 21.71
CA HIS A 382 18.62 -45.84 20.74
C HIS A 382 17.91 -46.41 19.53
N VAL A 383 16.87 -45.75 19.06
CA VAL A 383 16.19 -46.09 17.81
C VAL A 383 15.88 -44.84 16.96
N PRO A 384 15.82 -44.96 15.62
CA PRO A 384 15.75 -43.81 14.73
C PRO A 384 14.47 -42.98 14.90
N THR A 385 13.34 -43.62 15.23
CA THR A 385 12.02 -42.98 15.31
C THR A 385 11.27 -43.30 16.61
N LYS A 386 10.33 -42.42 16.99
CA LYS A 386 9.41 -42.67 18.11
C LYS A 386 8.52 -43.92 17.88
N ALA A 387 8.21 -44.22 16.62
CA ALA A 387 7.46 -45.41 16.26
C ALA A 387 8.26 -46.69 16.53
N ASP A 388 9.57 -46.70 16.26
CA ASP A 388 10.46 -47.80 16.64
C ASP A 388 10.54 -47.99 18.15
N ALA A 389 10.61 -46.89 18.91
CA ALA A 389 10.68 -46.96 20.38
C ALA A 389 9.39 -47.55 20.96
N SER A 390 8.24 -47.16 20.41
CA SER A 390 6.93 -47.68 20.78
C SER A 390 6.78 -49.17 20.41
N ARG A 391 7.28 -49.58 19.24
CA ARG A 391 7.30 -51.00 18.82
C ARG A 391 8.21 -51.85 19.69
N TRP A 392 9.34 -51.31 20.15
CA TRP A 392 10.26 -52.03 21.03
C TRP A 392 9.64 -52.26 22.41
N GLY A 393 8.99 -51.24 22.97
CA GLY A 393 8.36 -51.29 24.29
C GLY A 393 9.35 -51.52 25.44
N ARG A 394 8.83 -51.91 26.61
CA ARG A 394 9.64 -52.34 27.75
C ARG A 394 9.62 -53.85 27.84
N LYS A 395 10.78 -54.49 27.82
CA LYS A 395 10.90 -55.95 27.96
C LYS A 395 12.19 -56.35 28.66
N GLN A 396 12.23 -57.58 29.15
CA GLN A 396 13.48 -58.18 29.61
C GLN A 396 14.22 -58.75 28.40
N VAL A 397 15.52 -58.49 28.31
CA VAL A 397 16.38 -59.02 27.25
C VAL A 397 17.68 -59.53 27.85
N THR A 398 18.24 -60.55 27.22
CA THR A 398 19.58 -61.04 27.55
C THR A 398 20.62 -60.19 26.83
N ILE A 399 21.63 -59.74 27.56
CA ILE A 399 22.77 -59.03 26.98
C ILE A 399 24.07 -59.78 27.21
N THR A 400 25.01 -59.63 26.28
CA THR A 400 26.36 -60.18 26.38
C THR A 400 27.37 -59.05 26.14
N ILE A 401 28.19 -58.73 27.14
CA ILE A 401 29.30 -57.76 27.02
C ILE A 401 30.46 -58.45 26.28
N LEU A 402 30.86 -57.92 25.12
CA LEU A 402 31.81 -58.55 24.21
C LEU A 402 33.27 -58.12 24.46
N ASP A 403 33.49 -56.87 24.88
CA ASP A 403 34.79 -56.25 25.16
C ASP A 403 34.65 -54.93 25.92
#